data_AF-A0A2R6CM63-F1
#
_entry.id   AF-A0A2R6CM63-F1
#
_cell.length_a   1.000
_cell.length_b   1.000
_cell.length_c   1.000
_cell.angle_alpha   90.00
_cell.angle_beta   90.00
_cell.angle_gamma   90.00
#
_symmetry.space_group_name_H-M   'P 1'
#
loop_
_entity.id
_entity.type
_entity.pdbx_description
1 polymer ?
#
loop_
_entity_poly.entity_id
_entity_poly.type
_entity_poly.pdbx_seq_one_letter_code
_entity_poly.pdbx_strand_id
1 'polypeptide(L)'
;MRRRRYLAVAAAGPLPTLAGCTALEQLFQEEEPRHPLADETATVRVDEQSTTGHDVETNAWEALTFWETNSQEYVGFDVAFEFVDEEPDIVVEYADDPSSCRGVDGYSERVLGCAPVLGPGSRVPDPIPISVVAGARPYGEVRITTQHEIGHVLGLGHDDEPRKIMSNRPEDRIPLYDVRTEILETVLDAQERSAEATDWFTDGTAAWRAESYADATDGFHDAYGSFSTAETLIADSRDRTDTFDGHPRAETVDLDGVRDHLDRIHERMTLAVSFASSMLLAARAAADDDREAANDSLRDANDDIRAFNRIDPPAIRDVAVALGLIRGTARDGTVIDIDGVAI
;
A
#
# COMPACT_ATOMS: atom_id res chain seq x y z
N MET A 1 -17.14 -78.84 14.28
CA MET A 1 -16.98 -79.67 15.50
C MET A 1 -17.20 -78.80 16.73
N ARG A 2 -17.96 -79.30 17.73
CA ARG A 2 -18.17 -78.79 19.12
C ARG A 2 -18.77 -77.37 19.24
N ARG A 3 -20.08 -77.14 19.39
CA ARG A 3 -21.01 -77.41 20.52
C ARG A 3 -20.45 -77.18 21.93
N ARG A 4 -20.98 -76.16 22.62
CA ARG A 4 -21.44 -76.24 24.02
C ARG A 4 -22.54 -75.20 24.28
N ARG A 5 -23.66 -75.69 24.83
CA ARG A 5 -24.86 -74.98 25.35
C ARG A 5 -24.88 -75.16 26.87
N TYR A 6 -25.33 -74.15 27.63
CA TYR A 6 -26.10 -74.23 28.90
C TYR A 6 -26.75 -72.83 29.10
N LEU A 7 -28.07 -72.60 28.95
CA LEU A 7 -29.19 -72.74 29.92
C LEU A 7 -28.84 -72.16 31.32
N ALA A 8 -29.24 -70.93 31.66
CA ALA A 8 -30.57 -70.41 32.07
C ALA A 8 -30.94 -70.71 33.54
N VAL A 9 -31.04 -69.67 34.38
CA VAL A 9 -31.97 -69.61 35.53
C VAL A 9 -32.44 -68.16 35.69
N ALA A 10 -33.76 -67.99 35.64
CA ALA A 10 -34.49 -66.78 35.96
C ALA A 10 -34.84 -66.76 37.46
N ALA A 11 -34.89 -65.57 38.05
CA ALA A 11 -35.58 -65.30 39.32
C ALA A 11 -36.43 -64.03 39.15
N ALA A 12 -37.67 -64.09 39.64
CA ALA A 12 -38.75 -63.16 39.34
C ALA A 12 -39.23 -62.39 40.60
N GLY A 13 -39.59 -61.10 40.40
CA GLY A 13 -40.65 -60.33 41.10
C GLY A 13 -40.22 -59.39 42.25
N PRO A 14 -41.01 -58.35 42.64
CA PRO A 14 -42.22 -57.73 42.02
C PRO A 14 -42.18 -56.16 41.87
N LEU A 15 -43.21 -55.62 41.18
CA LEU A 15 -43.58 -54.21 40.80
C LEU A 15 -43.90 -53.27 42.02
N PRO A 16 -44.12 -51.91 41.94
CA PRO A 16 -44.63 -51.07 40.82
C PRO A 16 -44.18 -49.54 40.74
N THR A 17 -44.83 -48.78 39.84
CA THR A 17 -45.10 -47.30 39.81
C THR A 17 -44.05 -46.24 39.37
N LEU A 18 -44.41 -45.58 38.25
CA LEU A 18 -44.46 -44.13 37.96
C LEU A 18 -43.18 -43.28 37.78
N ALA A 19 -43.34 -42.37 36.81
CA ALA A 19 -42.66 -41.10 36.57
C ALA A 19 -41.54 -41.08 35.52
N GLY A 20 -41.72 -40.19 34.55
CA GLY A 20 -40.94 -40.10 33.32
C GLY A 20 -39.48 -39.72 33.53
N CYS A 21 -38.63 -40.34 32.72
CA CYS A 21 -37.24 -39.94 32.52
C CYS A 21 -36.92 -39.94 31.01
N THR A 22 -37.86 -39.46 30.18
CA THR A 22 -37.62 -39.12 28.77
C THR A 22 -37.74 -37.61 28.53
N ALA A 23 -37.72 -36.80 29.59
CA ALA A 23 -37.90 -35.34 29.56
C ALA A 23 -36.70 -34.57 30.14
N LEU A 24 -35.51 -35.19 30.20
CA LEU A 24 -34.29 -34.55 30.71
C LEU A 24 -33.14 -34.51 29.69
N GLU A 25 -33.34 -34.99 28.46
CA GLU A 25 -32.38 -34.79 27.36
C GLU A 25 -32.69 -33.54 26.51
N GLN A 26 -33.71 -32.76 26.88
CA GLN A 26 -34.17 -31.59 26.12
C GLN A 26 -33.94 -30.24 26.83
N LEU A 27 -33.25 -30.20 27.97
CA LEU A 27 -33.07 -28.95 28.76
C LEU A 27 -31.66 -28.36 28.72
N PHE A 28 -30.74 -28.95 27.95
CA PHE A 28 -29.42 -28.37 27.69
C PHE A 28 -29.03 -28.63 26.23
N GLN A 29 -29.80 -28.09 25.29
CA GLN A 29 -29.11 -27.51 24.14
C GLN A 29 -28.41 -26.28 24.73
N GLU A 30 -27.14 -26.43 25.10
CA GLU A 30 -26.27 -25.27 25.28
C GLU A 30 -26.42 -24.49 23.97
N GLU A 31 -27.08 -23.32 24.02
CA GLU A 31 -27.09 -22.41 22.89
C GLU A 31 -25.63 -22.23 22.48
N GLU A 32 -25.31 -22.49 21.22
CA GLU A 32 -23.96 -22.25 20.75
C GLU A 32 -23.57 -20.82 21.12
N PRO A 33 -22.36 -20.61 21.70
CA PRO A 33 -22.00 -19.30 22.20
C PRO A 33 -22.18 -18.24 21.11
N ARG A 34 -23.07 -17.28 21.32
CA ARG A 34 -23.25 -16.18 20.37
C ARG A 34 -22.09 -15.19 20.48
N HIS A 35 -21.87 -14.40 19.42
CA HIS A 35 -20.95 -13.28 19.49
C HIS A 35 -21.44 -12.29 20.57
N PRO A 36 -20.56 -11.72 21.41
CA PRO A 36 -20.97 -10.87 22.54
C PRO A 36 -21.73 -9.59 22.15
N LEU A 37 -21.59 -9.16 20.90
CA LEU A 37 -22.26 -7.97 20.34
C LEU A 37 -23.40 -8.32 19.36
N ALA A 38 -23.74 -9.60 19.19
CA ALA A 38 -24.75 -10.00 18.21
C ALA A 38 -26.16 -9.63 18.66
N ASP A 39 -26.85 -8.87 17.81
CA ASP A 39 -28.22 -8.36 17.99
C ASP A 39 -28.36 -7.41 19.19
N GLU A 40 -27.27 -6.74 19.58
CA GLU A 40 -27.19 -5.81 20.71
C GLU A 40 -26.93 -4.36 20.26
N THR A 41 -27.26 -3.40 21.13
CA THR A 41 -26.79 -2.00 21.01
C THR A 41 -25.60 -1.80 21.94
N ALA A 42 -24.40 -1.71 21.38
CA ALA A 42 -23.18 -1.48 22.15
C ALA A 42 -22.96 0.03 22.38
N THR A 43 -22.65 0.39 23.61
CA THR A 43 -22.33 1.76 23.98
C THR A 43 -20.86 2.08 23.69
N VAL A 44 -20.59 3.24 23.10
CA VAL A 44 -19.27 3.63 22.63
C VAL A 44 -18.88 4.98 23.21
N ARG A 45 -17.62 5.10 23.63
CA ARG A 45 -17.02 6.39 23.99
C ARG A 45 -15.80 6.64 23.12
N VAL A 46 -15.66 7.88 22.66
CA VAL A 46 -14.51 8.32 21.87
C VAL A 46 -13.52 9.03 22.78
N ASP A 47 -12.26 8.59 22.72
CA ASP A 47 -11.15 9.21 23.44
C ASP A 47 -10.20 9.87 22.46
N GLU A 48 -10.22 11.20 22.39
CA GLU A 48 -9.26 11.97 21.60
C GLU A 48 -7.99 12.24 22.43
N GLN A 49 -6.94 11.46 22.17
CA GLN A 49 -5.59 11.66 22.71
C GLN A 49 -4.58 12.13 21.65
N SER A 50 -5.06 12.37 20.43
CA SER A 50 -4.27 12.81 19.29
C SER A 50 -4.23 14.34 19.19
N THR A 51 -3.16 14.88 18.59
CA THR A 51 -3.04 16.28 18.18
C THR A 51 -3.58 16.54 16.78
N THR A 52 -4.33 15.59 16.22
CA THR A 52 -4.92 15.71 14.90
C THR A 52 -5.87 16.91 14.80
N GLY A 53 -6.00 17.47 13.60
CA GLY A 53 -6.97 18.56 13.32
C GLY A 53 -8.34 18.07 12.87
N HIS A 54 -8.56 16.75 12.90
CA HIS A 54 -9.78 16.09 12.43
C HIS A 54 -10.85 16.04 13.51
N ASP A 55 -12.11 16.04 13.11
CA ASP A 55 -13.22 15.70 14.00
C ASP A 55 -13.27 14.18 14.17
N VAL A 56 -12.66 13.67 15.25
CA VAL A 56 -12.55 12.22 15.51
C VAL A 56 -13.86 11.59 15.98
N GLU A 57 -14.77 12.36 16.57
CA GLU A 57 -16.12 11.88 16.90
C GLU A 57 -16.92 11.59 15.64
N THR A 58 -16.93 12.53 14.68
CA THR A 58 -17.55 12.31 13.37
C THR A 58 -16.88 11.14 12.63
N ASN A 59 -15.56 10.99 12.75
CA ASN A 59 -14.83 9.87 12.16
C ASN A 59 -15.28 8.51 12.73
N ALA A 60 -15.41 8.41 14.05
CA ALA A 60 -15.88 7.22 14.75
C ALA A 60 -17.33 6.90 14.36
N TRP A 61 -18.19 7.92 14.31
CA TRP A 61 -19.58 7.77 13.90
C TRP A 61 -19.69 7.19 12.48
N GLU A 62 -18.97 7.74 11.51
CA GLU A 62 -18.96 7.23 10.13
C GLU A 62 -18.45 5.78 10.03
N ALA A 63 -17.49 5.41 10.89
CA ALA A 63 -16.97 4.05 10.95
C ALA A 63 -17.96 3.06 11.57
N LEU A 64 -18.65 3.46 12.65
CA LEU A 64 -19.69 2.64 13.30
C LEU A 64 -20.89 2.46 12.39
N THR A 65 -21.41 3.54 11.78
CA THR A 65 -22.53 3.48 10.83
C THR A 65 -22.24 2.59 9.63
N PHE A 66 -20.98 2.51 9.17
CA PHE A 66 -20.58 1.54 8.16
C PHE A 66 -20.90 0.11 8.62
N TRP A 67 -20.53 -0.26 9.85
CA TRP A 67 -20.80 -1.60 10.37
C TRP A 67 -22.27 -1.83 10.69
N GLU A 68 -22.99 -0.86 11.25
CA GLU A 68 -24.46 -1.00 11.45
C GLU A 68 -25.16 -1.31 10.13
N THR A 69 -24.75 -0.65 9.04
CA THR A 69 -25.38 -0.81 7.72
C THR A 69 -25.02 -2.14 7.05
N ASN A 70 -23.82 -2.69 7.30
CA ASN A 70 -23.28 -3.82 6.54
C ASN A 70 -23.03 -5.08 7.39
N SER A 71 -23.33 -5.05 8.69
CA SER A 71 -23.04 -6.13 9.64
C SER A 71 -23.70 -7.45 9.24
N GLN A 72 -24.97 -7.41 8.85
CA GLN A 72 -25.69 -8.61 8.41
C GLN A 72 -25.03 -9.29 7.19
N GLU A 73 -24.37 -8.52 6.30
CA GLU A 73 -23.65 -9.04 5.13
C GLU A 73 -22.29 -9.63 5.51
N TYR A 74 -21.49 -8.89 6.30
CA TYR A 74 -20.09 -9.25 6.54
C TYR A 74 -19.85 -10.08 7.80
N VAL A 75 -20.60 -9.83 8.88
CA VAL A 75 -20.42 -10.53 10.17
C VAL A 75 -21.52 -11.53 10.47
N GLY A 76 -22.67 -11.41 9.79
CA GLY A 76 -23.77 -12.38 9.86
C GLY A 76 -24.78 -12.16 10.99
N PHE A 77 -24.69 -11.05 11.70
CA PHE A 77 -25.63 -10.61 12.73
C PHE A 77 -25.81 -9.08 12.68
N ASP A 78 -26.90 -8.57 13.24
CA ASP A 78 -27.12 -7.13 13.36
C ASP A 78 -26.39 -6.58 14.58
N VAL A 79 -25.89 -5.36 14.49
CA VAL A 79 -25.31 -4.61 15.62
C VAL A 79 -25.67 -3.14 15.49
N ALA A 80 -25.92 -2.50 16.63
CA ALA A 80 -26.13 -1.05 16.72
C ALA A 80 -25.15 -0.43 17.71
N PHE A 81 -24.86 0.86 17.54
CA PHE A 81 -23.97 1.60 18.42
C PHE A 81 -24.62 2.88 18.94
N GLU A 82 -24.34 3.22 20.20
CA GLU A 82 -24.81 4.47 20.83
C GLU A 82 -23.64 5.15 21.54
N PHE A 83 -23.43 6.46 21.31
CA PHE A 83 -22.39 7.19 22.02
C PHE A 83 -22.81 7.52 23.45
N VAL A 84 -21.91 7.28 24.40
CA VAL A 84 -22.08 7.58 25.83
C VAL A 84 -20.82 8.19 26.42
N ASP A 85 -20.98 8.97 27.49
CA ASP A 85 -19.86 9.61 28.20
C ASP A 85 -19.25 8.72 29.29
N GLU A 86 -20.06 7.88 29.95
CA GLU A 86 -19.65 7.06 31.10
C GLU A 86 -20.04 5.60 30.90
N GLU A 87 -19.24 4.70 31.47
CA GLU A 87 -19.44 3.23 31.46
C GLU A 87 -19.74 2.62 30.07
N PRO A 88 -18.93 2.90 29.03
CA PRO A 88 -19.14 2.36 27.69
C PRO A 88 -18.74 0.88 27.60
N ASP A 89 -19.37 0.14 26.70
CA ASP A 89 -18.95 -1.21 26.31
C ASP A 89 -17.64 -1.16 25.49
N ILE A 90 -17.48 -0.12 24.65
CA ILE A 90 -16.35 0.05 23.73
C ILE A 90 -15.72 1.44 23.93
N VAL A 91 -14.40 1.49 23.99
CA VAL A 91 -13.64 2.75 23.95
C VAL A 91 -12.83 2.81 22.67
N VAL A 92 -13.06 3.85 21.86
CA VAL A 92 -12.29 4.15 20.66
C VAL A 92 -11.31 5.28 20.96
N GLU A 93 -10.05 4.93 21.18
CA GLU A 93 -8.96 5.87 21.42
C GLU A 93 -8.29 6.27 20.10
N TYR A 94 -8.23 7.57 19.83
CA TYR A 94 -7.43 8.17 18.75
C TYR A 94 -6.15 8.76 19.33
N ALA A 95 -4.99 8.25 18.93
CA ALA A 95 -3.67 8.68 19.43
C ALA A 95 -2.75 9.14 18.29
N ASP A 96 -1.64 9.82 18.62
CA ASP A 96 -0.65 10.27 17.63
C ASP A 96 0.32 9.18 17.16
N ASP A 97 0.47 8.13 17.97
CA ASP A 97 1.42 7.05 17.73
C ASP A 97 0.89 5.71 18.28
N PRO A 98 1.44 4.55 17.85
CA PRO A 98 0.88 3.25 18.19
C PRO A 98 1.29 2.74 19.59
N SER A 99 1.70 3.60 20.52
CA SER A 99 2.15 3.17 21.85
C SER A 99 1.10 2.36 22.62
N SER A 100 -0.18 2.67 22.45
CA SER A 100 -1.30 1.92 23.05
C SER A 100 -1.38 0.47 22.56
N CYS A 101 -0.74 0.14 21.43
CA CYS A 101 -0.69 -1.21 20.85
C CYS A 101 0.56 -2.03 21.23
N ARG A 102 1.47 -1.52 22.07
CA ARG A 102 2.76 -2.20 22.41
C ARG A 102 2.62 -3.60 23.00
N GLY A 103 1.46 -3.93 23.57
CA GLY A 103 1.17 -5.23 24.17
C GLY A 103 0.54 -6.27 23.22
N VAL A 104 0.31 -5.91 21.96
CA VAL A 104 -0.33 -6.79 20.97
C VAL A 104 0.72 -7.64 20.25
N ASP A 105 0.41 -8.91 20.02
CA ASP A 105 1.28 -9.81 19.26
C ASP A 105 1.53 -9.26 17.85
N GLY A 106 2.79 -9.25 17.42
CA GLY A 106 3.18 -8.68 16.13
C GLY A 106 3.28 -7.16 16.10
N TYR A 107 3.29 -6.49 17.27
CA TYR A 107 3.51 -5.05 17.38
C TYR A 107 4.76 -4.57 16.60
N SER A 108 4.60 -3.43 15.94
CA SER A 108 5.69 -2.62 15.42
C SER A 108 5.32 -1.14 15.49
N GLU A 109 6.30 -0.25 15.39
CA GLU A 109 6.08 1.20 15.30
C GLU A 109 5.31 1.63 14.03
N ARG A 110 5.02 0.69 13.12
CA ARG A 110 4.25 0.93 11.89
C ARG A 110 2.78 0.48 11.98
N VAL A 111 2.37 -0.08 13.11
CA VAL A 111 0.97 -0.40 13.37
C VAL A 111 0.15 0.90 13.34
N LEU A 112 -1.03 0.86 12.71
CA LEU A 112 -1.89 2.04 12.56
C LEU A 112 -3.12 1.99 13.48
N GLY A 113 -3.38 0.85 14.09
CA GLY A 113 -4.43 0.62 15.06
C GLY A 113 -4.34 -0.79 15.61
N CYS A 114 -5.10 -1.05 16.67
CA CYS A 114 -5.27 -2.39 17.20
C CYS A 114 -6.60 -2.51 17.94
N ALA A 115 -7.19 -3.70 17.86
CA ALA A 115 -8.35 -4.12 18.62
C ALA A 115 -8.32 -5.63 18.87
N PRO A 116 -8.98 -6.12 19.93
CA PRO A 116 -9.15 -7.55 20.13
C PRO A 116 -10.09 -8.13 19.07
N VAL A 117 -9.76 -9.34 18.57
CA VAL A 117 -10.69 -10.12 17.75
C VAL A 117 -11.64 -10.87 18.66
N LEU A 118 -12.94 -10.52 18.63
CA LEU A 118 -13.95 -11.18 19.45
C LEU A 118 -14.65 -12.31 18.68
N GLY A 119 -15.28 -13.23 19.39
CA GLY A 119 -15.91 -14.39 18.78
C GLY A 119 -16.84 -15.09 19.76
N PRO A 120 -17.62 -16.06 19.28
CA PRO A 120 -18.33 -17.03 20.11
C PRO A 120 -17.51 -17.52 21.31
N GLY A 121 -17.93 -17.17 22.53
CA GLY A 121 -17.28 -17.62 23.77
C GLY A 121 -15.95 -16.94 24.12
N SER A 122 -15.56 -15.88 23.40
CA SER A 122 -14.39 -15.08 23.73
C SER A 122 -14.55 -14.38 25.08
N ARG A 123 -13.44 -14.26 25.84
CA ARG A 123 -13.41 -13.41 27.02
C ARG A 123 -13.35 -11.95 26.59
N VAL A 124 -14.44 -11.23 26.82
CA VAL A 124 -14.59 -9.82 26.44
C VAL A 124 -13.86 -8.92 27.45
N PRO A 125 -12.92 -8.05 27.02
CA PRO A 125 -12.39 -6.98 27.86
C PRO A 125 -13.50 -5.98 28.22
N ASP A 126 -13.42 -5.37 29.41
CA ASP A 126 -14.42 -4.40 29.89
C ASP A 126 -13.69 -3.13 30.39
N PRO A 127 -13.76 -2.00 29.66
CA PRO A 127 -14.36 -1.86 28.32
C PRO A 127 -13.51 -2.55 27.23
N ILE A 128 -14.10 -2.76 26.04
CA ILE A 128 -13.41 -3.26 24.85
C ILE A 128 -12.55 -2.13 24.26
N PRO A 129 -11.22 -2.26 24.21
CA PRO A 129 -10.35 -1.21 23.70
C PRO A 129 -10.18 -1.30 22.18
N ILE A 130 -10.36 -0.17 21.50
CA ILE A 130 -9.95 0.07 20.11
C ILE A 130 -8.97 1.24 20.13
N SER A 131 -7.76 1.05 19.61
CA SER A 131 -6.79 2.14 19.46
C SER A 131 -6.54 2.42 17.99
N VAL A 132 -6.54 3.69 17.59
CA VAL A 132 -6.33 4.15 16.22
C VAL A 132 -5.29 5.26 16.21
N VAL A 133 -4.28 5.13 15.36
CA VAL A 133 -3.31 6.20 15.13
C VAL A 133 -3.95 7.22 14.19
N ALA A 134 -4.27 8.41 14.70
CA ALA A 134 -4.75 9.55 13.93
C ALA A 134 -3.58 10.47 13.52
N GLY A 135 -3.00 11.20 14.47
CA GLY A 135 -1.85 12.08 14.23
C GLY A 135 -2.03 12.98 13.00
N ALA A 136 -0.98 13.05 12.17
CA ALA A 136 -1.00 13.81 10.92
C ALA A 136 -1.64 13.05 9.74
N ARG A 137 -2.27 11.89 9.95
CA ARG A 137 -2.81 11.07 8.85
C ARG A 137 -4.05 11.72 8.24
N PRO A 138 -4.33 11.52 6.95
CA PRO A 138 -5.56 12.00 6.32
C PRO A 138 -6.82 11.41 6.97
N TYR A 139 -7.89 12.21 7.09
CA TYR A 139 -9.17 11.82 7.70
C TYR A 139 -9.70 10.47 7.16
N GLY A 140 -9.68 10.29 5.84
CA GLY A 140 -10.16 9.07 5.20
C GLY A 140 -9.35 7.82 5.55
N GLU A 141 -8.03 7.96 5.74
CA GLU A 141 -7.19 6.85 6.19
C GLU A 141 -7.46 6.48 7.64
N VAL A 142 -7.64 7.49 8.51
CA VAL A 142 -8.03 7.29 9.90
C VAL A 142 -9.35 6.53 9.95
N ARG A 143 -10.36 6.96 9.18
CA ARG A 143 -11.67 6.30 9.11
C ARG A 143 -11.59 4.84 8.68
N ILE A 144 -10.83 4.53 7.62
CA ILE A 144 -10.65 3.15 7.16
C ILE A 144 -9.98 2.29 8.24
N THR A 145 -9.05 2.87 9.00
CA THR A 145 -8.40 2.18 10.11
C THR A 145 -9.41 1.92 11.23
N THR A 146 -10.20 2.91 11.63
CA THR A 146 -11.26 2.72 12.62
C THR A 146 -12.26 1.64 12.18
N GLN A 147 -12.66 1.63 10.90
CA GLN A 147 -13.50 0.56 10.36
C GLN A 147 -12.85 -0.82 10.47
N HIS A 148 -11.55 -0.93 10.17
CA HIS A 148 -10.80 -2.17 10.30
C HIS A 148 -10.77 -2.68 11.74
N GLU A 149 -10.44 -1.82 12.69
CA GLU A 149 -10.36 -2.20 14.10
C GLU A 149 -11.73 -2.58 14.69
N ILE A 150 -12.81 -1.89 14.30
CA ILE A 150 -14.18 -2.31 14.67
C ILE A 150 -14.51 -3.68 14.07
N GLY A 151 -14.06 -3.98 12.84
CA GLY A 151 -14.23 -5.28 12.23
C GLY A 151 -13.62 -6.41 13.06
N HIS A 152 -12.46 -6.20 13.67
CA HIS A 152 -11.88 -7.14 14.64
C HIS A 152 -12.78 -7.34 15.86
N VAL A 153 -13.30 -6.26 16.43
CA VAL A 153 -14.24 -6.35 17.57
C VAL A 153 -15.53 -7.10 17.20
N LEU A 154 -15.93 -7.12 15.93
CA LEU A 154 -17.06 -7.92 15.42
C LEU A 154 -16.68 -9.35 15.00
N GLY A 155 -15.40 -9.70 15.12
CA GLY A 155 -14.89 -11.06 14.91
C GLY A 155 -14.31 -11.35 13.53
N LEU A 156 -14.09 -10.33 12.71
CA LEU A 156 -13.44 -10.48 11.42
C LEU A 156 -11.92 -10.48 11.57
N GLY A 157 -11.26 -11.41 10.89
CA GLY A 157 -9.82 -11.40 10.67
C GLY A 157 -9.42 -10.63 9.42
N HIS A 158 -8.11 -10.56 9.16
CA HIS A 158 -7.60 -9.87 7.98
C HIS A 158 -7.99 -10.52 6.65
N ASP A 159 -8.41 -11.79 6.67
CA ASP A 159 -8.75 -12.48 5.44
C ASP A 159 -10.21 -12.31 5.00
N ASP A 160 -11.05 -11.76 5.88
CA ASP A 160 -12.49 -11.66 5.68
C ASP A 160 -12.90 -10.45 4.82
N GLU A 161 -14.14 -10.48 4.34
CA GLU A 161 -14.74 -9.35 3.63
C GLU A 161 -15.21 -8.26 4.63
N PRO A 162 -15.24 -6.97 4.20
CA PRO A 162 -14.83 -6.49 2.89
C PRO A 162 -13.30 -6.33 2.81
N ARG A 163 -12.67 -6.96 1.82
CA ARG A 163 -11.20 -6.97 1.66
C ARG A 163 -10.58 -5.58 1.62
N LYS A 164 -11.31 -4.60 1.07
CA LYS A 164 -10.90 -3.18 1.04
C LYS A 164 -10.76 -2.51 2.42
N ILE A 165 -11.31 -3.11 3.47
CA ILE A 165 -11.22 -2.66 4.86
C ILE A 165 -10.37 -3.64 5.66
N MET A 166 -10.74 -4.93 5.67
CA MET A 166 -10.15 -5.92 6.56
C MET A 166 -8.78 -6.44 6.11
N SER A 167 -8.46 -6.39 4.82
CA SER A 167 -7.19 -6.95 4.36
C SER A 167 -5.99 -6.17 4.87
N ASN A 168 -4.98 -6.87 5.37
CA ASN A 168 -3.67 -6.28 5.63
C ASN A 168 -2.84 -6.11 4.33
N ARG A 169 -3.29 -6.67 3.22
CA ARG A 169 -2.58 -6.64 1.95
C ARG A 169 -2.88 -5.34 1.19
N PRO A 170 -1.86 -4.62 0.69
CA PRO A 170 -2.06 -3.39 -0.06
C PRO A 170 -2.94 -3.55 -1.30
N GLU A 171 -2.83 -4.67 -2.03
CA GLU A 171 -3.55 -4.93 -3.27
C GLU A 171 -5.07 -4.94 -3.13
N ASP A 172 -5.56 -5.33 -1.96
CA ASP A 172 -6.99 -5.35 -1.65
C ASP A 172 -7.55 -3.98 -1.27
N ARG A 173 -6.70 -3.13 -0.69
CA ARG A 173 -7.10 -1.85 -0.10
C ARG A 173 -6.86 -0.67 -1.02
N ILE A 174 -5.83 -0.76 -1.86
CA ILE A 174 -5.41 0.31 -2.76
C ILE A 174 -6.03 0.05 -4.14
N PRO A 175 -6.95 0.91 -4.60
CA PRO A 175 -7.54 0.76 -5.92
C PRO A 175 -6.47 0.82 -7.01
N LEU A 176 -6.57 -0.09 -7.98
CA LEU A 176 -5.61 -0.20 -9.08
C LEU A 176 -4.16 -0.40 -8.60
N TYR A 177 -3.97 -1.14 -7.51
CA TYR A 177 -2.63 -1.41 -6.96
C TYR A 177 -1.65 -1.95 -8.01
N ASP A 178 -2.08 -2.90 -8.83
CA ASP A 178 -1.24 -3.49 -9.88
C ASP A 178 -0.76 -2.43 -10.88
N VAL A 179 -1.64 -1.51 -11.31
CA VAL A 179 -1.29 -0.42 -12.23
C VAL A 179 -0.31 0.56 -11.59
N ARG A 180 -0.51 0.89 -10.31
CA ARG A 180 0.42 1.77 -9.57
C ARG A 180 1.80 1.14 -9.50
N THR A 181 1.87 -0.14 -9.14
CA THR A 181 3.12 -0.89 -9.03
C THR A 181 3.82 -1.01 -10.38
N GLU A 182 3.08 -1.31 -11.45
CA GLU A 182 3.60 -1.37 -12.82
C GLU A 182 4.24 -0.04 -13.26
N ILE A 183 3.59 1.10 -12.96
CA ILE A 183 4.17 2.43 -13.24
C ILE A 183 5.47 2.62 -12.47
N LEU A 184 5.49 2.32 -11.17
CA LEU A 184 6.70 2.50 -10.36
C LEU A 184 7.85 1.60 -10.81
N GLU A 185 7.57 0.34 -11.13
CA GLU A 185 8.55 -0.62 -11.65
C GLU A 185 9.11 -0.15 -13.00
N THR A 186 8.27 0.34 -13.90
CA THR A 186 8.69 0.89 -15.20
C THR A 186 9.60 2.12 -15.03
N VAL A 187 9.30 2.98 -14.05
CA VAL A 187 10.15 4.14 -13.71
C VAL A 187 11.49 3.71 -13.11
N LEU A 188 11.52 2.64 -12.30
CA LEU A 188 12.76 2.06 -11.78
C LEU A 188 13.62 1.45 -12.89
N ASP A 189 13.01 0.75 -13.84
CA ASP A 189 13.70 0.22 -15.01
C ASP A 189 14.29 1.36 -15.87
N ALA A 190 13.53 2.45 -16.06
CA ALA A 190 14.03 3.63 -16.76
C ALA A 190 15.22 4.28 -16.05
N GLN A 191 15.21 4.30 -14.70
CA GLN A 191 16.35 4.77 -13.91
C GLN A 191 17.59 3.89 -14.14
N GLU A 192 17.45 2.56 -14.11
CA GLU A 192 18.56 1.64 -14.37
C GLU A 192 19.16 1.89 -15.75
N ARG A 193 18.30 2.05 -16.78
CA ARG A 193 18.74 2.38 -18.15
C ARG A 193 19.44 3.73 -18.25
N SER A 194 18.96 4.75 -17.54
CA SER A 194 19.62 6.05 -17.53
C SER A 194 20.96 6.03 -16.79
N ALA A 195 21.12 5.21 -15.76
CA ALA A 195 22.39 5.03 -15.08
C ALA A 195 23.41 4.34 -16.00
N GLU A 196 23.02 3.24 -16.64
CA GLU A 196 23.83 2.56 -17.67
C GLU A 196 24.21 3.51 -18.81
N ALA A 197 23.27 4.32 -19.31
CA ALA A 197 23.54 5.31 -20.35
C ALA A 197 24.57 6.36 -19.92
N THR A 198 24.56 6.75 -18.64
CA THR A 198 25.49 7.73 -18.08
C THR A 198 26.91 7.17 -17.99
N ASP A 199 27.06 5.88 -17.66
CA ASP A 199 28.36 5.18 -17.69
C ASP A 199 28.90 5.15 -19.12
N TRP A 200 28.09 4.73 -20.10
CA TRP A 200 28.48 4.74 -21.52
C TRP A 200 28.84 6.14 -22.03
N PHE A 201 28.07 7.15 -21.64
CA PHE A 201 28.32 8.53 -22.01
C PHE A 201 29.64 9.06 -21.43
N THR A 202 29.96 8.66 -20.19
CA THR A 202 31.21 8.99 -19.51
C THR A 202 32.40 8.34 -20.22
N ASP A 203 32.29 7.06 -20.59
CA ASP A 203 33.31 6.35 -21.37
C ASP A 203 33.51 6.97 -22.75
N GLY A 204 32.43 7.30 -23.46
CA GLY A 204 32.47 8.01 -24.74
C GLY A 204 33.15 9.38 -24.63
N THR A 205 32.87 10.12 -23.56
CA THR A 205 33.52 11.41 -23.26
C THR A 205 35.02 11.25 -22.98
N ALA A 206 35.41 10.20 -22.24
CA ALA A 206 36.81 9.91 -21.98
C ALA A 206 37.58 9.55 -23.27
N ALA A 207 36.97 8.73 -24.14
CA ALA A 207 37.52 8.37 -25.44
C ALA A 207 37.65 9.60 -26.37
N TRP A 208 36.62 10.46 -26.41
CA TRP A 208 36.64 11.72 -27.16
C TRP A 208 37.83 12.61 -26.78
N ARG A 209 38.08 12.76 -25.47
CA ARG A 209 39.22 13.54 -24.95
C ARG A 209 40.58 12.92 -25.26
N ALA A 210 40.63 11.61 -25.39
CA ALA A 210 41.82 10.88 -25.81
C ALA A 210 42.03 10.91 -27.34
N GLU A 211 41.19 11.63 -28.08
CA GLU A 211 41.15 11.65 -29.55
C GLU A 211 40.91 10.25 -30.16
N SER A 212 40.34 9.32 -29.38
CA SER A 212 39.90 8.00 -29.85
C SER A 212 38.46 8.09 -30.35
N TYR A 213 38.25 8.73 -31.50
CA TYR A 213 36.90 9.05 -31.98
C TYR A 213 36.07 7.83 -32.39
N ALA A 214 36.71 6.72 -32.77
CA ALA A 214 36.02 5.46 -33.03
C ALA A 214 35.42 4.88 -31.73
N ASP A 215 36.22 4.78 -30.66
CA ASP A 215 35.73 4.32 -29.36
C ASP A 215 34.70 5.28 -28.77
N ALA A 216 34.87 6.59 -28.98
CA ALA A 216 33.88 7.60 -28.58
C ALA A 216 32.55 7.41 -29.31
N THR A 217 32.59 7.05 -30.60
CA THR A 217 31.39 6.76 -31.40
C THR A 217 30.62 5.58 -30.81
N ASP A 218 31.31 4.52 -30.39
CA ASP A 218 30.66 3.35 -29.79
C ASP A 218 30.03 3.72 -28.43
N GLY A 219 30.78 4.39 -27.55
CA GLY A 219 30.26 4.83 -26.25
C GLY A 219 29.03 5.75 -26.35
N PHE A 220 29.04 6.73 -27.26
CA PHE A 220 27.88 7.61 -27.46
C PHE A 220 26.71 6.90 -28.16
N HIS A 221 26.96 5.88 -28.99
CA HIS A 221 25.89 5.05 -29.56
C HIS A 221 25.15 4.29 -28.45
N ASP A 222 25.90 3.61 -27.59
CA ASP A 222 25.32 2.81 -26.51
C ASP A 222 24.59 3.71 -25.50
N ALA A 223 25.17 4.88 -25.17
CA ALA A 223 24.51 5.89 -24.36
C ALA A 223 23.18 6.36 -24.97
N TYR A 224 23.17 6.69 -26.27
CA TYR A 224 21.96 7.08 -27.00
C TYR A 224 20.88 5.99 -26.92
N GLY A 225 21.24 4.74 -27.19
CA GLY A 225 20.30 3.61 -27.15
C GLY A 225 19.66 3.41 -25.77
N SER A 226 20.46 3.48 -24.71
CA SER A 226 19.96 3.33 -23.34
C SER A 226 19.13 4.54 -22.88
N PHE A 227 19.51 5.78 -23.22
CA PHE A 227 18.68 6.95 -22.95
C PHE A 227 17.34 6.91 -23.70
N SER A 228 17.31 6.50 -24.98
CA SER A 228 16.06 6.38 -25.75
C SER A 228 15.15 5.30 -25.18
N THR A 229 15.71 4.21 -24.66
CA THR A 229 14.93 3.18 -23.96
C THR A 229 14.31 3.76 -22.67
N ALA A 230 15.10 4.48 -21.87
CA ALA A 230 14.60 5.14 -20.66
C ALA A 230 13.50 6.18 -20.97
N GLU A 231 13.68 7.00 -22.01
CA GLU A 231 12.66 7.96 -22.48
C GLU A 231 11.33 7.27 -22.79
N THR A 232 11.37 6.18 -23.55
CA THR A 232 10.18 5.42 -23.94
C THR A 232 9.45 4.85 -22.72
N LEU A 233 10.19 4.26 -21.77
CA LEU A 233 9.61 3.70 -20.54
C LEU A 233 8.88 4.77 -19.70
N ILE A 234 9.44 5.99 -19.65
CA ILE A 234 8.82 7.11 -18.93
C ILE A 234 7.59 7.63 -19.66
N ALA A 235 7.63 7.73 -20.99
CA ALA A 235 6.46 8.09 -21.79
C ALA A 235 5.31 7.08 -21.61
N ASP A 236 5.62 5.77 -21.66
CA ASP A 236 4.65 4.70 -21.43
C ASP A 236 4.06 4.78 -20.01
N SER A 237 4.91 5.04 -19.00
CA SER A 237 4.48 5.26 -17.61
C SER A 237 3.54 6.46 -17.48
N ARG A 238 3.81 7.54 -18.22
CA ARG A 238 2.99 8.75 -18.22
C ARG A 238 1.62 8.50 -18.83
N ASP A 239 1.55 7.81 -19.96
CA ASP A 239 0.29 7.42 -20.60
C ASP A 239 -0.51 6.46 -19.72
N ARG A 240 0.18 5.55 -19.02
CA ARG A 240 -0.47 4.58 -18.12
C ARG A 240 -1.27 5.25 -16.99
N THR A 241 -0.88 6.46 -16.57
CA THR A 241 -1.62 7.25 -15.57
C THR A 241 -3.06 7.57 -15.99
N ASP A 242 -3.38 7.57 -17.28
CA ASP A 242 -4.75 7.81 -17.77
C ASP A 242 -5.73 6.71 -17.33
N THR A 243 -5.23 5.54 -16.91
CA THR A 243 -6.06 4.47 -16.30
C THR A 243 -6.75 4.93 -15.02
N PHE A 244 -6.22 5.96 -14.35
CA PHE A 244 -6.84 6.53 -13.15
C PHE A 244 -8.02 7.45 -13.48
N ASP A 245 -8.14 7.94 -14.73
CA ASP A 245 -9.21 8.83 -15.15
C ASP A 245 -10.56 8.10 -15.09
N GLY A 246 -11.48 8.61 -14.27
CA GLY A 246 -12.81 8.04 -14.09
C GLY A 246 -12.92 6.98 -12.99
N HIS A 247 -11.86 6.70 -12.24
CA HIS A 247 -11.94 5.80 -11.09
C HIS A 247 -12.36 6.55 -9.81
N PRO A 248 -13.46 6.16 -9.12
CA PRO A 248 -14.05 6.93 -8.02
C PRO A 248 -13.22 7.02 -6.73
N ARG A 249 -12.01 6.45 -6.68
CA ARG A 249 -11.10 6.50 -5.53
C ARG A 249 -9.70 7.00 -5.90
N ALA A 250 -9.63 7.86 -6.93
CA ALA A 250 -8.41 8.57 -7.31
C ALA A 250 -7.86 9.47 -6.18
N GLU A 251 -8.66 9.80 -5.17
CA GLU A 251 -8.27 10.62 -4.00
C GLU A 251 -7.06 10.09 -3.20
N THR A 252 -6.64 8.85 -3.44
CA THR A 252 -5.45 8.23 -2.84
C THR A 252 -4.19 8.32 -3.73
N VAL A 253 -4.31 8.98 -4.88
CA VAL A 253 -3.22 9.27 -5.82
C VAL A 253 -3.20 10.78 -6.00
N ASP A 254 -2.03 11.38 -5.85
CA ASP A 254 -1.80 12.74 -6.36
C ASP A 254 -1.57 12.63 -7.87
N LEU A 255 -2.67 12.59 -8.63
CA LEU A 255 -2.63 12.32 -10.07
C LEU A 255 -1.90 13.44 -10.82
N ASP A 256 -2.12 14.69 -10.43
CA ASP A 256 -1.41 15.83 -11.01
C ASP A 256 0.07 15.77 -10.63
N GLY A 257 0.39 15.46 -9.36
CA GLY A 257 1.76 15.29 -8.91
C GLY A 257 2.53 14.19 -9.65
N VAL A 258 1.96 12.99 -9.81
CA VAL A 258 2.64 11.89 -10.53
C VAL A 258 2.87 12.25 -11.99
N ARG A 259 1.88 12.88 -12.64
CA ARG A 259 1.98 13.34 -14.03
C ARG A 259 3.07 14.40 -14.18
N ASP A 260 3.10 15.39 -13.30
CA ASP A 260 4.13 16.43 -13.28
C ASP A 260 5.54 15.87 -13.02
N HIS A 261 5.67 14.83 -12.18
CA HIS A 261 6.94 14.16 -11.95
C HIS A 261 7.40 13.41 -13.22
N LEU A 262 6.52 12.60 -13.82
CA LEU A 262 6.84 11.85 -15.03
C LEU A 262 7.15 12.76 -16.22
N ASP A 263 6.41 13.86 -16.40
CA ASP A 263 6.65 14.85 -17.46
C ASP A 263 8.04 15.50 -17.31
N ARG A 264 8.48 15.79 -16.09
CA ARG A 264 9.84 16.30 -15.81
C ARG A 264 10.93 15.26 -16.07
N ILE A 265 10.70 13.99 -15.71
CA ILE A 265 11.65 12.91 -16.03
C ILE A 265 11.74 12.76 -17.55
N HIS A 266 10.61 12.77 -18.25
CA HIS A 266 10.53 12.65 -19.70
C HIS A 266 11.30 13.79 -20.39
N GLU A 267 11.07 15.04 -20.00
CA GLU A 267 11.80 16.19 -20.55
C GLU A 267 13.32 16.06 -20.40
N ARG A 268 13.79 15.59 -19.21
CA ARG A 268 15.21 15.29 -18.99
C ARG A 268 15.71 14.17 -19.90
N MET A 269 14.94 13.09 -20.08
CA MET A 269 15.32 11.99 -20.97
C MET A 269 15.38 12.42 -22.44
N THR A 270 14.44 13.22 -22.92
CA THR A 270 14.47 13.78 -24.28
C THR A 270 15.75 14.61 -24.50
N LEU A 271 16.15 15.44 -23.54
CA LEU A 271 17.41 16.20 -23.61
C LEU A 271 18.63 15.27 -23.58
N ALA A 272 18.59 14.19 -22.80
CA ALA A 272 19.67 13.21 -22.75
C ALA A 272 19.86 12.45 -24.07
N VAL A 273 18.76 12.02 -24.68
CA VAL A 273 18.74 11.45 -26.03
C VAL A 273 19.34 12.44 -27.04
N SER A 274 18.93 13.71 -26.95
CA SER A 274 19.40 14.77 -27.86
C SER A 274 20.91 15.01 -27.75
N PHE A 275 21.45 15.22 -26.53
CA PHE A 275 22.88 15.46 -26.38
C PHE A 275 23.72 14.21 -26.68
N ALA A 276 23.24 13.01 -26.38
CA ALA A 276 23.94 11.76 -26.72
C ALA A 276 24.02 11.58 -28.25
N SER A 277 22.91 11.85 -28.96
CA SER A 277 22.89 11.86 -30.43
C SER A 277 23.85 12.90 -31.01
N SER A 278 23.87 14.12 -30.45
CA SER A 278 24.77 15.18 -30.91
C SER A 278 26.24 14.83 -30.66
N MET A 279 26.59 14.23 -29.51
CA MET A 279 27.94 13.73 -29.25
C MET A 279 28.33 12.57 -30.18
N LEU A 280 27.40 11.68 -30.51
CA LEU A 280 27.61 10.62 -31.49
C LEU A 280 27.92 11.19 -32.89
N LEU A 281 27.19 12.21 -33.33
CA LEU A 281 27.46 12.90 -34.59
C LEU A 281 28.82 13.61 -34.57
N ALA A 282 29.15 14.26 -33.45
CA ALA A 282 30.44 14.91 -33.28
C ALA A 282 31.60 13.91 -33.39
N ALA A 283 31.50 12.76 -32.69
CA ALA A 283 32.48 11.68 -32.73
C ALA A 283 32.70 11.14 -34.16
N ARG A 284 31.62 10.90 -34.91
CA ARG A 284 31.71 10.43 -36.29
C ARG A 284 32.38 11.45 -37.21
N ALA A 285 31.98 12.72 -37.13
CA ALA A 285 32.58 13.78 -37.93
C ALA A 285 34.08 13.95 -37.63
N ALA A 286 34.46 13.88 -36.35
CA ALA A 286 35.87 13.94 -35.95
C ALA A 286 36.68 12.74 -36.46
N ALA A 287 36.10 11.53 -36.45
CA ALA A 287 36.72 10.34 -37.03
C ALA A 287 36.97 10.47 -38.55
N ASP A 288 36.12 11.21 -39.25
CA ASP A 288 36.24 11.53 -40.68
C ASP A 288 37.10 12.79 -40.97
N ASP A 289 37.74 13.37 -39.94
CA ASP A 289 38.51 14.64 -39.99
C ASP A 289 37.68 15.87 -40.41
N ASP A 290 36.35 15.81 -40.29
CA ASP A 290 35.44 16.94 -40.49
C ASP A 290 35.29 17.75 -39.18
N ARG A 291 36.25 18.63 -38.94
CA ARG A 291 36.31 19.44 -37.72
C ARG A 291 35.20 20.48 -37.61
N GLU A 292 34.65 20.95 -38.73
CA GLU A 292 33.59 21.95 -38.70
C GLU A 292 32.31 21.30 -38.19
N ALA A 293 31.89 20.20 -38.81
CA ALA A 293 30.73 19.44 -38.38
C ALA A 293 30.87 18.91 -36.94
N ALA A 294 32.06 18.42 -36.57
CA ALA A 294 32.32 17.94 -35.22
C ALA A 294 32.12 19.04 -34.16
N ASN A 295 32.61 20.25 -34.42
CA ASN A 295 32.47 21.37 -33.50
C ASN A 295 31.03 21.89 -33.43
N ASP A 296 30.29 21.86 -34.53
CA ASP A 296 28.89 22.27 -34.56
C ASP A 296 28.04 21.33 -33.70
N SER A 297 28.14 20.01 -33.91
CA SER A 297 27.42 19.02 -33.09
C SER A 297 27.82 19.03 -31.61
N LEU A 298 29.09 19.31 -31.31
CA LEU A 298 29.55 19.49 -29.92
C LEU A 298 28.90 20.72 -29.26
N ARG A 299 28.65 21.81 -30.00
CA ARG A 299 27.95 22.98 -29.44
C ARG A 299 26.49 22.65 -29.13
N ASP A 300 25.81 21.97 -30.04
CA ASP A 300 24.43 21.52 -29.84
C ASP A 300 24.32 20.62 -28.60
N ALA A 301 25.21 19.64 -28.46
CA ALA A 301 25.27 18.79 -27.26
C ALA A 301 25.45 19.59 -25.96
N ASN A 302 26.33 20.60 -25.96
CA ASN A 302 26.57 21.44 -24.80
C ASN A 302 25.41 22.38 -24.46
N ASP A 303 24.61 22.82 -25.44
CA ASP A 303 23.38 23.56 -25.19
C ASP A 303 22.32 22.67 -24.52
N ASP A 304 22.17 21.43 -24.99
CA ASP A 304 21.24 20.45 -24.43
C ASP A 304 21.65 19.99 -23.03
N ILE A 305 22.93 19.74 -22.76
CA ILE A 305 23.44 19.43 -21.41
C ILE A 305 23.14 20.59 -20.43
N ARG A 306 23.27 21.84 -20.88
CA ARG A 306 22.91 23.00 -20.06
C ARG A 306 21.41 23.13 -19.86
N ALA A 307 20.58 22.69 -20.80
CA ALA A 307 19.13 22.60 -20.60
C ALA A 307 18.79 21.49 -19.61
N PHE A 308 19.40 20.32 -19.74
CA PHE A 308 19.22 19.16 -18.86
C PHE A 308 19.52 19.52 -17.41
N ASN A 309 20.67 20.15 -17.15
CA ASN A 309 21.09 20.56 -15.81
C ASN A 309 20.24 21.68 -15.18
N ARG A 310 19.33 22.31 -15.94
CA ARG A 310 18.39 23.31 -15.40
C ARG A 310 17.08 22.71 -14.88
N ILE A 311 16.80 21.45 -15.20
CA ILE A 311 15.61 20.76 -14.71
C ILE A 311 16.01 20.02 -13.44
N ASP A 312 15.41 20.32 -12.29
CA ASP A 312 15.71 19.59 -11.06
C ASP A 312 15.39 18.09 -11.22
N PRO A 313 16.28 17.17 -10.82
CA PRO A 313 16.03 15.74 -10.94
C PRO A 313 14.90 15.32 -10.00
N PRO A 314 13.79 14.74 -10.51
CA PRO A 314 12.73 14.21 -9.65
C PRO A 314 13.27 13.06 -8.80
N ALA A 315 12.73 12.86 -7.60
CA ALA A 315 13.01 11.66 -6.81
C ALA A 315 12.01 10.54 -7.15
N ILE A 316 12.49 9.29 -7.23
CA ILE A 316 11.61 8.11 -7.43
C ILE A 316 10.59 8.05 -6.30
N ARG A 317 11.03 8.44 -5.10
CA ARG A 317 10.20 8.52 -3.92
C ARG A 317 8.98 9.42 -4.16
N ASP A 318 9.15 10.54 -4.84
CA ASP A 318 8.03 11.47 -5.06
C ASP A 318 7.00 10.85 -6.02
N VAL A 319 7.45 10.13 -7.05
CA VAL A 319 6.58 9.31 -7.92
C VAL A 319 5.83 8.26 -7.10
N ALA A 320 6.52 7.51 -6.25
CA ALA A 320 5.92 6.46 -5.43
C ALA A 320 4.95 7.00 -4.35
N VAL A 321 5.23 8.17 -3.78
CA VAL A 321 4.34 8.89 -2.86
C VAL A 321 3.11 9.39 -3.61
N ALA A 322 3.28 10.00 -4.78
CA ALA A 322 2.17 10.47 -5.61
C ALA A 322 1.27 9.30 -6.07
N LEU A 323 1.85 8.14 -6.36
CA LEU A 323 1.13 6.89 -6.63
C LEU A 323 0.43 6.29 -5.39
N GLY A 324 0.65 6.83 -4.19
CA GLY A 324 0.09 6.29 -2.94
C GLY A 324 0.66 4.93 -2.53
N LEU A 325 1.83 4.55 -3.05
CA LEU A 325 2.52 3.29 -2.75
C LEU A 325 3.45 3.40 -1.54
N ILE A 326 3.96 4.61 -1.27
CA ILE A 326 4.77 4.90 -0.08
C ILE A 326 3.99 5.87 0.80
N ARG A 327 3.60 5.40 1.98
CA ARG A 327 3.10 6.29 3.04
C ARG A 327 4.29 7.03 3.65
N GLY A 328 4.22 8.35 3.68
CA GLY A 328 5.33 9.23 4.02
C GLY A 328 6.05 8.85 5.32
N THR A 329 7.18 8.16 5.20
CA THR A 329 8.43 8.37 5.93
C THR A 329 9.50 7.36 5.49
N ALA A 330 10.66 7.90 5.08
CA ALA A 330 11.97 7.26 4.87
C ALA A 330 12.18 6.35 3.64
N ARG A 331 12.73 6.95 2.55
CA ARG A 331 13.91 6.48 1.80
C ARG A 331 14.22 7.44 0.65
N ASP A 332 15.29 8.22 0.81
CA ASP A 332 15.73 9.22 -0.18
C ASP A 332 16.64 8.56 -1.22
N GLY A 333 16.11 8.38 -2.43
CA GLY A 333 16.86 8.02 -3.62
C GLY A 333 16.41 8.89 -4.79
N THR A 334 17.33 9.64 -5.37
CA THR A 334 17.12 10.49 -6.55
C THR A 334 17.19 9.64 -7.82
N VAL A 335 16.38 9.98 -8.84
CA VAL A 335 16.28 9.18 -10.07
C VAL A 335 17.61 9.21 -10.81
N ILE A 336 18.23 10.38 -11.02
CA ILE A 336 19.45 10.51 -11.83
C ILE A 336 20.26 11.71 -11.33
N ASP A 337 21.56 11.52 -11.17
CA ASP A 337 22.54 12.58 -10.86
C ASP A 337 23.66 12.50 -11.91
N ILE A 338 23.88 13.59 -12.63
CA ILE A 338 24.99 13.76 -13.58
C ILE A 338 25.74 15.05 -13.21
N ASP A 339 26.10 15.21 -11.94
CA ASP A 339 26.96 16.30 -11.52
C ASP A 339 28.42 16.07 -11.98
N GLY A 340 28.98 17.03 -12.70
CA GLY A 340 30.43 17.16 -12.92
C GLY A 340 30.99 16.70 -14.27
N VAL A 341 30.17 16.25 -15.21
CA VAL A 341 30.61 15.95 -16.59
C VAL A 341 30.51 17.23 -17.45
N ALA A 342 31.44 18.16 -17.25
CA ALA A 342 31.72 19.17 -18.28
C ALA A 342 32.52 18.46 -19.38
N ILE A 343 32.08 18.46 -20.65
CA ILE A 343 32.77 17.78 -21.77
C ILE A 343 34.01 18.55 -22.21
#